data_AF-A0A2U2CDL4-F1
#
_entry.id   AF-A0A2U2CDL4-F1
#
_cell.length_a   1.000
_cell.length_b   1.000
_cell.length_c   1.000
_cell.angle_alpha   90.00
_cell.angle_beta   90.00
_cell.angle_gamma   90.00
#
_symmetry.space_group_name_H-M   'P 1'
#
loop_
_entity.id
_entity.type
_entity.pdbx_description
1 polymer ?
#
loop_
_entity_poly.entity_id
_entity_poly.type
_entity_poly.pdbx_seq_one_letter_code
_entity_poly.pdbx_strand_id
1 'polypeptide(L)'
;MLVRSIEVADITYEPEATCFNARVMFRYETGDARESGTAHFHCRAELDPGTAQGVLREALIAHARRQMRWMPEIMTGAEDLVFAEDAESLAA
;
A
#
# COMPACT_ATOMS: atom_id res chain seq x y z
N MET A 1 -14.55 9.83 -4.28
CA MET A 1 -14.53 8.59 -5.08
C MET A 1 -14.60 7.41 -4.14
N LEU A 2 -15.60 6.51 -4.29
CA LEU A 2 -15.73 5.35 -3.41
C LEU A 2 -14.87 4.21 -3.94
N VAL A 3 -13.79 3.91 -3.24
CA VAL A 3 -12.87 2.82 -3.61
C VAL A 3 -13.42 1.49 -3.09
N ARG A 4 -13.44 0.49 -3.97
CA ARG A 4 -14.00 -0.84 -3.76
C ARG A 4 -12.95 -1.88 -3.39
N SER A 5 -11.80 -1.83 -4.05
CA SER A 5 -10.67 -2.73 -3.85
C SER A 5 -9.37 -1.93 -3.97
N ILE A 6 -8.37 -2.33 -3.19
CA ILE A 6 -7.01 -1.80 -3.27
C ILE A 6 -6.04 -2.97 -3.16
N GLU A 7 -5.09 -3.02 -4.08
CA GLU A 7 -4.04 -4.03 -4.11
C GLU A 7 -2.67 -3.36 -4.25
N VAL A 8 -1.64 -3.96 -3.65
CA VAL A 8 -0.25 -3.58 -3.91
C VAL A 8 0.12 -4.10 -5.29
N ALA A 9 0.29 -3.20 -6.25
CA ALA A 9 0.58 -3.55 -7.63
C ALA A 9 2.09 -3.68 -7.89
N ASP A 10 2.91 -2.86 -7.24
CA ASP A 10 4.38 -2.94 -7.36
C ASP A 10 5.08 -2.33 -6.14
N ILE A 11 6.30 -2.81 -5.85
CA ILE A 11 7.22 -2.19 -4.90
C ILE A 11 8.60 -2.10 -5.56
N THR A 12 8.99 -0.88 -5.90
CA THR A 12 10.31 -0.59 -6.47
C THR A 12 11.23 -0.05 -5.38
N TYR A 13 12.27 -0.81 -5.02
CA TYR A 13 13.27 -0.37 -4.04
C TYR A 13 14.23 0.64 -4.65
N GLU A 14 14.42 1.77 -3.97
CA GLU A 14 15.32 2.85 -4.36
C GLU A 14 16.63 2.69 -3.55
N PRO A 15 17.80 2.62 -4.21
CA PRO A 15 19.06 2.41 -3.52
C PRO A 15 19.44 3.67 -2.73
N GLU A 16 19.41 3.60 -1.41
CA GLU A 16 19.92 4.66 -0.53
C GLU A 16 20.84 4.07 0.55
N ALA A 17 21.92 4.79 0.89
CA ALA A 17 23.05 4.24 1.63
C ALA A 17 22.74 3.91 3.10
N THR A 18 21.68 4.50 3.67
CA THR A 18 21.40 4.45 5.11
C THR A 18 19.94 4.14 5.44
N CYS A 19 19.08 4.00 4.43
CA CYS A 19 17.68 3.63 4.64
C CYS A 19 17.13 2.83 3.46
N PHE A 20 16.10 2.04 3.73
CA PHE A 20 15.37 1.37 2.68
C PHE A 20 14.26 2.28 2.20
N ASN A 21 14.49 2.88 1.04
CA ASN A 21 13.46 3.63 0.34
C ASN A 21 12.81 2.73 -0.71
N ALA A 22 11.49 2.88 -0.85
CA ALA A 22 10.77 2.22 -1.91
C ALA A 22 9.61 3.07 -2.38
N ARG A 23 9.34 2.99 -3.67
CA ARG A 23 8.08 3.43 -4.24
C ARG A 23 7.10 2.26 -4.20
N VAL A 24 6.02 2.43 -3.44
CA VAL A 24 4.91 1.48 -3.39
C VAL A 24 3.81 1.99 -4.31
N MET A 25 3.39 1.15 -5.26
CA MET A 25 2.28 1.42 -6.15
C MET A 25 1.06 0.63 -5.70
N PHE A 26 -0.04 1.32 -5.46
CA PHE A 26 -1.34 0.68 -5.30
C PHE A 26 -2.17 0.83 -6.57
N ARG A 27 -2.87 -0.23 -6.93
CA ARG A 27 -3.99 -0.16 -7.87
C ARG A 27 -5.28 -0.18 -7.07
N TYR A 28 -6.24 0.64 -7.48
CA TYR A 28 -7.55 0.67 -6.87
C TYR A 28 -8.66 0.66 -7.92
N GLU A 29 -9.77 0.02 -7.58
CA GLU A 29 -10.99 0.04 -8.39
C GLU A 29 -12.07 0.80 -7.64
N THR A 30 -12.89 1.56 -8.36
CA THR A 30 -14.00 2.30 -7.75
C THR A 30 -15.32 1.53 -7.87
N GLY A 31 -16.33 1.94 -7.08
CA GLY A 31 -17.67 1.37 -7.11
C GLY A 31 -18.35 1.47 -8.48
N ASP A 32 -18.05 2.52 -9.24
CA ASP A 32 -18.39 2.64 -10.65
C ASP A 32 -17.34 1.86 -11.45
N ALA A 33 -17.69 0.62 -11.83
CA ALA A 33 -16.80 -0.41 -12.41
C ALA A 33 -16.04 -0.03 -13.71
N ARG A 34 -15.98 1.25 -14.08
CA ARG A 34 -15.24 1.82 -15.20
C ARG A 34 -14.03 2.65 -14.79
N GLU A 35 -13.82 2.94 -13.51
CA GLU A 35 -12.68 3.73 -13.05
C GLU A 35 -11.74 2.85 -12.21
N SER A 36 -10.55 2.61 -12.77
CA SER A 36 -9.40 2.09 -12.05
C SER A 36 -8.31 3.14 -12.07
N GLY A 37 -7.56 3.24 -10.97
CA GLY A 37 -6.49 4.22 -10.83
C GLY A 37 -5.27 3.62 -10.16
N THR A 38 -4.16 4.33 -10.27
CA THR A 38 -2.92 4.02 -9.57
C THR A 38 -2.54 5.16 -8.64
N ALA A 39 -2.04 4.80 -7.46
CA ALA A 39 -1.46 5.75 -6.51
C ALA A 39 -0.02 5.31 -6.20
N HIS A 40 0.91 6.27 -6.22
CA HIS A 40 2.31 6.02 -5.94
C HIS A 40 2.69 6.71 -4.64
N PHE A 41 3.28 5.95 -3.72
CA PHE A 41 3.76 6.45 -2.43
C PHE A 41 5.24 6.21 -2.29
N HIS A 42 5.97 7.26 -1.95
CA HIS A 42 7.37 7.14 -1.54
C HIS A 42 7.40 6.82 -0.05
N CYS A 43 7.96 5.65 0.26
CA CYS A 43 7.99 5.10 1.61
C CYS A 43 9.43 4.91 2.05
N ARG A 44 9.68 5.23 3.32
CA ARG A 44 10.95 5.01 3.99
C ARG A 44 10.73 4.09 5.18
N ALA A 45 11.58 3.08 5.30
CA ALA A 45 11.67 2.23 6.48
C ALA A 45 13.11 2.28 7.01
N GLU A 46 13.24 2.68 8.28
CA GLU A 46 14.49 2.57 9.04
C GLU A 46 14.43 1.25 9.80
N LEU A 47 15.25 0.29 9.37
CA LEU A 47 15.29 -1.05 9.95
C LEU A 47 16.74 -1.42 10.27
N ASP A 48 16.90 -2.20 11.33
CA ASP A 48 18.21 -2.64 11.78
C ASP A 48 18.92 -3.51 10.73
N PRO A 49 20.26 -3.48 10.69
CA PRO A 49 21.05 -4.39 9.85
C PRO A 49 20.71 -5.84 10.19
N GLY A 50 20.24 -6.60 9.20
CA GLY A 50 19.82 -8.00 9.39
C GLY A 50 18.31 -8.22 9.43
N THR A 51 17.50 -7.17 9.29
CA THR A 51 16.05 -7.32 9.14
C THR A 51 15.73 -8.10 7.86
N ALA A 52 14.88 -9.12 7.99
CA ALA A 52 14.45 -9.94 6.87
C ALA A 52 13.71 -9.11 5.83
N GLN A 53 13.94 -9.40 4.54
CA GLN A 53 13.32 -8.67 3.43
C GLN A 53 11.77 -8.69 3.47
N GLY A 54 11.17 -9.77 4.00
CA GLY A 54 9.72 -9.84 4.20
C GLY A 54 9.18 -8.80 5.18
N VAL A 55 9.87 -8.61 6.31
CA VAL A 55 9.51 -7.62 7.33
C VAL A 55 9.67 -6.20 6.78
N LEU A 56 10.72 -5.97 5.97
CA LEU A 56 10.90 -4.70 5.26
C LEU A 56 9.76 -4.41 4.29
N ARG A 57 9.35 -5.41 3.49
CA ARG A 57 8.22 -5.28 2.56
C ARG A 57 6.94 -4.87 3.30
N GLU A 58 6.62 -5.55 4.40
CA GLU A 58 5.42 -5.26 5.19
C GLU A 58 5.47 -3.87 5.82
N ALA A 59 6.62 -3.44 6.34
CA ALA A 59 6.79 -2.10 6.91
C ALA A 59 6.57 -1.00 5.86
N LEU A 60 7.08 -1.19 4.64
CA LEU A 60 6.89 -0.25 3.52
C LEU A 60 5.43 -0.18 3.08
N ILE A 61 4.77 -1.34 2.94
CA ILE A 61 3.33 -1.40 2.63
C ILE A 61 2.52 -0.70 3.72
N ALA A 62 2.77 -1.00 5.00
CA ALA A 62 2.06 -0.38 6.12
C ALA A 62 2.24 1.15 6.15
N HIS A 63 3.42 1.65 5.81
CA HIS A 63 3.66 3.09 5.66
C HIS A 63 2.81 3.67 4.51
N ALA A 64 2.84 3.02 3.34
CA ALA A 64 2.07 3.43 2.17
C ALA A 64 0.55 3.42 2.43
N ARG A 65 0.04 2.40 3.14
CA ARG A 65 -1.35 2.29 3.62
C ARG A 65 -1.75 3.50 4.45
N ARG A 66 -0.89 3.92 5.38
CA ARG A 66 -1.14 5.10 6.22
C ARG A 66 -1.23 6.35 5.36
N GLN A 67 -0.27 6.59 4.46
CA GLN A 67 -0.30 7.76 3.57
C GLN A 67 -1.58 7.80 2.72
N MET A 68 -2.00 6.65 2.18
CA MET A 68 -3.20 6.52 1.36
C MET A 68 -4.48 6.88 2.13
N ARG A 69 -4.58 6.53 3.42
CA ARG A 69 -5.72 6.88 4.28
C ARG A 69 -5.92 8.39 4.44
N TRP A 70 -4.86 9.19 4.28
CA TRP A 70 -4.92 10.65 4.40
C TRP A 70 -5.17 11.36 3.06
N MET A 71 -5.35 10.63 1.95
CA MET A 71 -5.66 11.24 0.66
C MET A 71 -7.14 11.63 0.57
N PRO A 72 -7.47 12.91 0.38
CA PRO A 72 -8.87 13.38 0.34
C PRO A 72 -9.65 12.83 -0.87
N GLU A 73 -8.96 12.41 -1.92
CA GLU A 73 -9.56 11.83 -3.13
C GLU A 73 -10.05 10.40 -2.90
N ILE A 74 -9.46 9.70 -1.94
CA ILE A 74 -9.73 8.31 -1.59
C ILE A 74 -10.64 8.30 -0.37
N MET A 75 -11.94 8.42 -0.61
CA MET A 75 -12.96 8.19 0.41
C MET A 75 -13.26 6.69 0.44
N THR A 76 -12.61 5.97 1.34
CA THR A 76 -12.95 4.56 1.59
C THR A 76 -14.26 4.54 2.37
N GLY A 77 -15.30 3.92 1.84
CA GLY A 77 -16.56 3.73 2.56
C GLY A 77 -16.44 2.81 3.78
N ALA A 78 -15.26 2.23 4.02
CA ALA A 78 -14.92 1.38 5.15
C ALA A 78 -13.96 2.12 6.11
N GLU A 79 -14.15 1.91 7.42
CA GLU A 79 -13.27 2.44 8.48
C GLU A 79 -11.84 1.88 8.38
N ASP A 80 -11.70 0.72 7.71
CA ASP A 80 -10.42 0.07 7.42
C ASP A 80 -10.30 -0.26 5.93
N LEU A 81 -9.16 0.14 5.35
CA LEU A 81 -8.73 -0.29 4.03
C LEU A 81 -8.53 -1.82 4.06
N VAL A 82 -9.47 -2.59 3.51
CA VAL A 82 -9.33 -4.03 3.32
C VAL A 82 -8.53 -4.27 2.05
N PHE A 83 -7.30 -4.76 2.20
CA PHE A 83 -6.48 -5.17 1.06
C PHE A 83 -6.96 -6.53 0.60
N ALA A 84 -6.90 -6.81 -0.71
CA ALA A 84 -7.30 -8.11 -1.25
C ALA A 84 -6.54 -9.27 -0.54
N GLU A 85 -5.27 -9.06 -0.21
CA GLU A 85 -4.43 -9.99 0.56
C GLU A 85 -5.00 -10.28 1.98
N ASP A 86 -5.66 -9.30 2.61
CA ASP A 86 -6.31 -9.45 3.93
C ASP A 86 -7.72 -10.10 3.79
N ALA A 87 -8.42 -9.84 2.68
CA ALA A 87 -9.77 -10.37 2.43
C ALA A 87 -9.79 -11.89 2.23
N GLU A 88 -8.75 -12.46 1.61
CA GLU A 88 -8.62 -13.91 1.44
C GLU A 88 -8.34 -14.65 2.76
N SER A 89 -7.66 -14.02 3.73
CA SER A 89 -7.44 -14.61 5.07
C SER A 89 -8.69 -14.62 5.96
N LEU A 90 -9.68 -13.76 5.69
CA LEU A 90 -10.95 -13.71 6.43
C LEU A 90 -12.02 -14.65 5.87
N ALA A 91 -11.78 -15.27 4.71
CA ALA A 91 -12.70 -16.18 4.03
C ALA A 91 -12.33 -17.68 4.17
N ALA A 92 -11.23 -18.00 4.87
CA ALA A 92 -10.76 -19.35 5.15
C ALA A 92 -11.04 -19.77 6.60
#